data_AF-A0A3S4TTY4-F1
#
_entry.id   AF-A0A3S4TTY4-F1
#
_cell.length_a   1.000
_cell.length_b   1.000
_cell.length_c   1.000
_cell.angle_alpha   90.00
_cell.angle_beta   90.00
_cell.angle_gamma   90.00
#
_symmetry.space_group_name_H-M   'P 1'
#
loop_
_entity.id
_entity.type
_entity.pdbx_description
1 polymer ?
#
loop_
_entity_poly.entity_id
_entity_poly.type
_entity_poly.pdbx_seq_one_letter_code
_entity_poly.pdbx_strand_id
1 'polypeptide(L)'
;MTNPFAEALHSDDPIPDLAEKLKLYGRFIGAWTFDATRILEDGTKLTGRGEVHFGWVLEGRALQDVWILPARDAGPSPSLGPWTFYGTTLRVYDPGRRR
;
A
#
# COMPACT_ATOMS: atom_id res chain seq x y z
N MET A 1 12.19 -18.24 10.15
CA MET A 1 12.50 -17.08 11.02
C MET A 1 12.03 -15.84 10.30
N THR A 2 11.00 -15.19 10.82
CA THR A 2 10.56 -13.88 10.34
C THR A 2 11.61 -12.84 10.71
N ASN A 3 11.76 -11.82 9.86
CA ASN A 3 12.72 -10.73 10.08
C ASN A 3 12.24 -9.90 11.29
N PRO A 4 13.07 -9.62 12.31
CA PRO A 4 12.66 -8.82 13.49
C PRO A 4 12.03 -7.47 13.13
N PHE A 5 12.47 -6.85 12.03
CA PHE A 5 11.85 -5.61 11.54
C PHE A 5 10.42 -5.84 11.05
N ALA A 6 10.17 -6.93 10.30
CA ALA A 6 8.84 -7.26 9.82
C ALA A 6 7.90 -7.61 10.99
N GLU A 7 8.40 -8.29 12.02
CA GLU A 7 7.64 -8.59 13.24
C GLU A 7 7.28 -7.33 14.03
N ALA A 8 8.24 -6.41 14.20
CA ALA A 8 7.98 -5.13 14.89
C ALA A 8 7.05 -4.21 14.09
N LEU A 9 7.01 -4.38 12.76
CA LEU A 9 6.20 -3.56 11.88
C LEU A 9 4.75 -4.06 11.83
N HIS A 10 4.51 -5.35 11.60
CA HIS A 10 3.18 -5.89 11.33
C HIS A 10 2.29 -6.02 12.58
N SER A 11 0.98 -5.98 12.35
CA SER A 11 -0.03 -6.28 13.35
C SER A 11 -1.22 -6.96 12.69
N ASP A 12 -1.91 -7.84 13.41
CA ASP A 12 -3.05 -8.57 12.87
C ASP A 12 -4.32 -7.70 12.83
N ASP A 13 -4.44 -6.76 13.77
CA ASP A 13 -5.64 -5.97 14.03
C ASP A 13 -5.32 -4.51 14.35
N PRO A 14 -6.29 -3.58 14.21
CA PRO A 14 -6.14 -2.23 14.70
C PRO A 14 -6.13 -2.21 16.24
N ILE A 15 -5.51 -1.20 16.84
CA ILE A 15 -5.60 -0.99 18.29
C ILE A 15 -7.07 -0.77 18.70
N PRO A 16 -7.58 -1.46 19.74
CA PRO A 16 -9.00 -1.39 20.13
C PRO A 16 -9.54 0.03 20.32
N ASP A 17 -8.75 0.91 20.95
CA ASP A 17 -9.13 2.30 21.26
C ASP A 17 -9.39 3.16 20.01
N LEU A 18 -8.81 2.79 18.86
CA LEU A 18 -8.95 3.51 17.59
C LEU A 18 -9.68 2.69 16.53
N ALA A 19 -10.11 1.46 16.84
CA ALA A 19 -10.69 0.54 15.87
C ALA A 19 -11.82 1.20 15.06
N GLU A 20 -12.79 1.84 15.72
CA GLU A 20 -13.90 2.54 15.04
C GLU A 20 -13.43 3.67 14.11
N LYS A 21 -12.41 4.43 14.52
CA LYS A 21 -11.87 5.54 13.72
C LYS A 21 -11.08 5.04 12.52
N LEU A 22 -10.44 3.88 12.67
CA LEU A 22 -9.63 3.23 11.64
C LEU A 22 -10.46 2.33 10.71
N LYS A 23 -11.70 1.99 11.05
CA LYS A 23 -12.62 1.18 10.21
C LYS A 23 -12.77 1.70 8.78
N LEU A 24 -12.72 3.02 8.57
CA LEU A 24 -12.79 3.61 7.22
C LEU A 24 -11.74 3.01 6.27
N TYR A 25 -10.53 2.78 6.78
CA TYR A 25 -9.43 2.22 5.99
C TYR A 25 -9.27 0.71 6.17
N GLY A 26 -9.78 0.15 7.28
CA GLY A 26 -9.75 -1.29 7.54
C GLY A 26 -10.37 -2.15 6.44
N ARG A 27 -11.34 -1.60 5.68
CA ARG A 27 -11.95 -2.29 4.52
C ARG A 27 -10.98 -2.60 3.38
N PHE A 28 -9.80 -1.99 3.35
CA PHE A 28 -8.81 -2.19 2.30
C PHE A 28 -7.74 -3.22 2.68
N ILE A 29 -7.70 -3.68 3.95
CA ILE A 29 -6.72 -4.68 4.42
C ILE A 29 -6.75 -5.90 3.50
N GLY A 30 -5.57 -6.32 3.07
CA GLY A 30 -5.41 -7.42 2.12
C GLY A 30 -4.48 -7.09 0.96
N ALA A 31 -4.48 -7.97 -0.04
CA ALA A 31 -3.70 -7.86 -1.26
C ALA A 31 -4.62 -7.64 -2.46
N TRP A 32 -4.25 -6.71 -3.32
CA TRP A 32 -5.03 -6.31 -4.49
C TRP A 32 -4.13 -6.18 -5.71
N THR A 33 -4.69 -6.35 -6.89
CA THR A 33 -4.07 -6.00 -8.16
C THR A 33 -4.77 -4.79 -8.77
N PHE A 34 -4.07 -4.05 -9.62
CA PHE A 34 -4.63 -2.92 -10.34
C PHE A 34 -4.01 -2.79 -11.73
N ASP A 35 -4.76 -2.18 -12.65
CA ASP A 35 -4.25 -1.75 -13.95
C ASP A 35 -3.77 -0.30 -13.86
N ALA A 36 -2.51 -0.08 -14.18
CA ALA A 36 -1.89 1.23 -14.22
C ALA A 36 -1.95 1.79 -15.64
N THR A 37 -2.30 3.08 -15.75
CA THR A 37 -2.10 3.86 -16.97
C THR A 37 -1.42 5.17 -16.58
N ARG A 38 -0.26 5.44 -17.15
CA ARG A 38 0.44 6.71 -17.03
C ARG A 38 0.44 7.41 -18.38
N ILE A 39 0.10 8.69 -18.37
CA ILE A 39 0.15 9.56 -19.55
C ILE A 39 1.37 10.47 -19.36
N LEU A 40 2.34 10.36 -20.27
CA LEU A 40 3.53 11.22 -20.29
C LEU A 40 3.20 12.59 -20.88
N GLU A 41 4.11 13.55 -20.74
CA GLU A 41 3.92 14.93 -21.23
C GLU A 41 3.73 15.00 -22.75
N ASP A 42 4.35 14.07 -23.49
CA ASP A 42 4.20 13.92 -24.94
C ASP A 42 2.91 13.19 -25.37
N GLY A 43 2.06 12.80 -24.40
CA GLY A 43 0.84 12.04 -24.63
C GLY A 43 1.02 10.53 -24.74
N THR A 44 2.26 10.02 -24.68
CA THR A 44 2.54 8.58 -24.68
C THR A 44 1.87 7.92 -23.48
N LYS A 45 1.19 6.79 -23.72
CA LYS A 45 0.55 5.99 -22.68
C LYS A 45 1.41 4.79 -22.32
N LEU A 46 1.81 4.72 -21.06
CA LEU A 46 2.44 3.55 -20.47
C LEU A 46 1.38 2.79 -19.66
N THR A 47 1.26 1.49 -19.90
CA THR A 47 0.29 0.64 -19.20
C THR A 47 0.96 -0.57 -18.59
N GLY A 48 0.42 -1.09 -17.50
CA GLY A 48 0.88 -2.34 -16.89
C GLY A 48 0.05 -2.75 -15.68
N ARG A 49 0.28 -3.95 -15.17
CA ARG A 49 -0.39 -4.48 -13.97
C ARG A 49 0.48 -4.26 -12.74
N GLY A 50 -0.10 -3.68 -11.69
CA GLY A 50 0.53 -3.51 -10.38
C GLY A 50 -0.17 -4.32 -9.29
N GLU A 51 0.44 -4.32 -8.11
CA GLU A 51 -0.15 -4.87 -6.89
C GLU A 51 -0.02 -3.88 -5.74
N VAL A 52 -0.98 -3.92 -4.83
CA VAL A 52 -0.98 -3.12 -3.61
C VAL A 52 -1.37 -3.98 -2.42
N HIS A 53 -0.63 -3.84 -1.32
CA HIS A 53 -0.87 -4.53 -0.07
C HIS A 53 -1.21 -3.53 1.02
N PHE A 54 -2.29 -3.78 1.75
CA PHE A 54 -2.68 -3.00 2.93
C PHE A 54 -2.58 -3.89 4.17
N GLY A 55 -1.96 -3.38 5.23
CA GLY A 55 -1.82 -4.09 6.49
C GLY A 55 -1.84 -3.15 7.69
N TRP A 56 -2.26 -3.68 8.84
CA TRP A 56 -2.06 -3.01 10.12
C TRP A 56 -0.60 -3.09 10.51
N VAL A 57 -0.10 -1.98 11.06
CA VAL A 57 1.28 -1.85 11.47
C VAL A 57 1.41 -1.03 12.74
N LEU A 58 2.59 -1.08 13.36
CA LEU A 58 2.94 -0.31 14.56
C LEU A 58 1.96 -0.60 15.70
N GLU A 59 1.83 -1.89 16.06
CA GLU A 59 0.87 -2.38 17.06
C GLU A 59 -0.60 -1.96 16.75
N GLY A 60 -0.97 -1.97 15.47
CA GLY A 60 -2.33 -1.60 15.02
C GLY A 60 -2.66 -0.11 15.10
N ARG A 61 -1.70 0.78 15.34
CA ARG A 61 -1.92 2.24 15.42
C ARG A 61 -1.91 2.93 14.05
N ALA A 62 -1.43 2.22 13.04
CA ALA A 62 -1.38 2.73 11.69
C ALA A 62 -1.76 1.65 10.68
N LEU A 63 -2.19 2.11 9.51
CA LEU A 63 -2.29 1.28 8.32
C LEU A 63 -1.16 1.66 7.37
N GLN A 64 -0.49 0.66 6.81
CA GLN A 64 0.49 0.85 5.74
C GLN A 64 -0.08 0.32 4.43
N ASP A 65 0.06 1.09 3.36
CA ASP A 65 -0.01 0.52 2.01
C ASP A 65 1.38 0.38 1.39
N VAL A 66 1.55 -0.64 0.56
CA VAL A 66 2.74 -0.84 -0.26
C VAL A 66 2.28 -1.06 -1.70
N TRP A 67 2.58 -0.09 -2.56
CA TRP A 67 2.28 -0.11 -3.99
C TRP A 67 3.50 -0.58 -4.75
N ILE A 68 3.30 -1.51 -5.68
CA ILE A 68 4.36 -2.11 -6.48
C ILE A 68 3.91 -2.12 -7.94
N LEU A 69 4.73 -1.56 -8.82
CA LEU A 69 4.54 -1.62 -10.26
C LEU A 69 5.89 -1.84 -10.96
N PRO A 70 5.98 -2.79 -11.92
CA PRO A 70 5.00 -3.85 -12.19
C PRO A 70 4.80 -4.77 -10.98
N ALA A 71 3.64 -5.46 -10.91
CA ALA A 71 3.41 -6.48 -9.88
C ALA A 71 4.54 -7.51 -9.92
N ARG A 72 4.93 -8.06 -8.76
CA ARG A 72 6.10 -8.94 -8.65
C ARG A 72 5.99 -10.20 -9.52
N ASP A 73 4.76 -10.62 -9.81
CA ASP A 73 4.44 -11.78 -10.64
C ASP A 73 4.07 -11.41 -12.11
N ALA A 74 4.16 -10.14 -12.51
CA ALA A 74 3.73 -9.69 -13.85
C ALA A 74 4.71 -10.05 -14.98
N GLY A 75 5.92 -10.52 -14.65
CA GLY A 75 6.98 -10.72 -15.64
C GLY A 75 7.43 -9.40 -16.28
N PRO A 76 8.20 -9.45 -17.37
CA PRO A 76 8.64 -8.24 -18.08
C PRO A 76 7.44 -7.44 -18.58
N SER A 77 7.45 -6.12 -18.36
CA SER A 77 6.45 -5.21 -18.90
C SER A 77 7.12 -4.19 -19.84
N PRO A 78 7.27 -4.53 -21.14
CA PRO A 78 7.94 -3.66 -22.10
C PRO A 78 7.30 -2.28 -22.21
N SER A 79 5.97 -2.19 -22.04
CA SER A 79 5.19 -0.94 -22.09
C SER A 79 5.45 -0.01 -20.91
N LEU A 80 5.83 -0.53 -19.74
CA LEU A 80 6.26 0.31 -18.61
C LEU A 80 7.70 0.82 -18.80
N GLY A 81 8.51 0.14 -19.62
CA GLY A 81 9.91 0.50 -19.84
C GLY A 81 10.68 0.56 -18.50
N PRO A 82 11.45 1.62 -18.21
CA PRO A 82 12.15 1.78 -16.94
C PRO A 82 11.23 2.18 -15.77
N TRP A 83 9.92 2.37 -16.01
CA TRP A 83 9.00 2.83 -14.99
C TRP A 83 8.61 1.69 -14.05
N THR A 84 9.42 1.55 -13.01
CA THR A 84 9.21 0.67 -11.86
C THR A 84 9.12 1.53 -10.61
N PHE A 85 8.15 1.27 -9.74
CA PHE A 85 8.09 1.96 -8.45
C PHE A 85 7.66 1.04 -7.31
N TYR A 86 8.27 1.30 -6.16
CA TYR A 86 7.84 0.82 -4.85
C TYR A 86 7.46 2.06 -4.05
N GLY A 87 6.19 2.15 -3.68
CA GLY A 87 5.65 3.27 -2.90
C GLY A 87 5.07 2.75 -1.60
N THR A 88 5.16 3.54 -0.53
CA THR A 88 4.47 3.20 0.71
C THR A 88 3.91 4.44 1.38
N THR A 89 2.73 4.28 1.97
CA THR A 89 2.07 5.33 2.74
C THR A 89 1.68 4.78 4.11
N LEU A 90 2.06 5.49 5.18
CA LEU A 90 1.56 5.27 6.52
C LEU A 90 0.38 6.20 6.82
N ARG A 91 -0.75 5.63 7.20
CA ARG A 91 -1.93 6.35 7.69
C ARG A 91 -2.02 6.16 9.19
N VAL A 92 -1.73 7.24 9.91
CA VAL A 92 -1.80 7.30 11.37
C VAL A 92 -2.99 8.17 11.75
N TYR A 93 -3.74 7.78 12.77
CA TYR A 93 -4.78 8.64 13.34
C TYR A 93 -4.14 9.67 14.28
N ASP A 94 -4.40 10.97 14.01
CA ASP A 94 -4.01 12.07 14.88
C ASP A 94 -5.21 12.52 15.73
N PRO A 95 -5.20 12.27 17.06
CA PRO A 95 -6.30 12.67 17.94
C PRO A 95 -6.42 14.20 18.13
N GLY A 96 -5.36 14.96 17.85
CA GLY A 96 -5.32 16.43 18.00
C GLY A 96 -6.01 17.19 16.86
N ARG A 97 -6.27 16.53 15.72
CA ARG A 97 -7.02 17.09 14.59
C ARG A 97 -8.50 16.69 14.65
N ARG A 98 -9.26 17.30 15.56
CA ARG A 98 -10.72 17.40 15.42
C ARG A 98 -11.04 18.67 14.63
N ARG A 99 -11.69 18.53 13.48
CA ARG A 99 -12.46 19.63 12.88
C ARG A 99 -13.82 19.72 13.56
#